data_AF-A0A938R3W7-F1
#
_entry.id   AF-A0A938R3W7-F1
#
_cell.length_a   1.000
_cell.length_b   1.000
_cell.length_c   1.000
_cell.angle_alpha   90.00
_cell.angle_beta   90.00
_cell.angle_gamma   90.00
#
_symmetry.space_group_name_H-M   'P 1'
#
loop_
_entity.id
_entity.type
_entity.pdbx_description
1 polymer ?
#
loop_
_entity_poly.entity_id
_entity_poly.type
_entity_poly.pdbx_seq_one_letter_code
_entity_poly.pdbx_strand_id
1 'polypeptide(L)'
;QEKYHINTLDIAKRLIDYGFHPPTVYFPLVVKGALMMEPTETESKEGLDRFIETMIAIAKEAEENPDLLREAPQRVKVRRLDEVLAARKPKLRWTGDR
;
A
#
# COMPACT_ATOMS: atom_id res chain seq x y z
N GLN A 1 6.55 -9.98 -7.27
CA GLN A 1 5.52 -8.98 -7.66
C GLN A 1 5.32 -8.89 -9.17
N GLU A 2 6.35 -8.59 -9.98
CA GLU A 2 6.17 -8.46 -11.45
C GLU A 2 5.68 -9.75 -12.13
N LYS A 3 6.17 -10.93 -11.69
CA LYS A 3 5.71 -12.25 -12.15
C LYS A 3 4.19 -12.42 -12.08
N TYR A 4 3.54 -11.78 -11.10
CA TYR A 4 2.11 -11.90 -10.85
C TYR A 4 1.32 -10.65 -11.27
N HIS A 5 1.94 -9.75 -12.04
CA HIS A 5 1.36 -8.46 -12.44
C HIS A 5 0.85 -7.65 -11.24
N ILE A 6 1.64 -7.63 -10.17
CA ILE A 6 1.43 -6.85 -8.95
C ILE A 6 2.49 -5.75 -8.92
N ASN A 7 2.05 -4.52 -8.66
CA ASN A 7 2.96 -3.39 -8.48
C ASN A 7 3.21 -3.12 -6.98
N THR A 8 4.21 -2.29 -6.69
CA THR A 8 4.57 -1.90 -5.31
C THR A 8 3.43 -1.20 -4.58
N LEU A 9 2.65 -0.38 -5.28
CA LEU A 9 1.50 0.31 -4.71
C LEU A 9 0.42 -0.68 -4.26
N ASP A 10 0.21 -1.79 -4.97
CA ASP A 10 -0.75 -2.83 -4.62
C ASP A 10 -0.37 -3.50 -3.29
N ILE A 11 0.91 -3.81 -3.09
CA ILE A 11 1.44 -4.34 -1.81
C ILE A 11 1.23 -3.30 -0.69
N ALA A 12 1.56 -2.04 -0.96
CA ALA A 12 1.35 -0.96 0.01
C ALA A 12 -0.13 -0.80 0.37
N LYS A 13 -1.04 -0.83 -0.61
CA LYS A 13 -2.48 -0.77 -0.33
C LYS A 13 -2.97 -2.01 0.40
N ARG A 14 -2.40 -3.19 0.15
CA ARG A 14 -2.76 -4.41 0.87
C ARG A 14 -2.34 -4.37 2.34
N LEU A 15 -1.18 -3.80 2.66
CA LEU A 15 -0.76 -3.57 4.05
C LEU A 15 -1.78 -2.77 4.86
N ILE A 16 -2.45 -1.80 4.23
CA ILE A 16 -3.49 -1.00 4.88
C ILE A 16 -4.68 -1.87 5.31
N ASP A 17 -5.06 -2.89 4.53
CA ASP A 17 -6.13 -3.83 4.91
C ASP A 17 -5.74 -4.72 6.11
N TYR A 18 -4.44 -4.93 6.33
CA TYR A 18 -3.90 -5.60 7.52
C TYR A 18 -3.73 -4.66 8.71
N GLY A 19 -4.05 -3.38 8.58
CA GLY A 19 -3.95 -2.39 9.64
C GLY A 19 -2.55 -1.80 9.81
N PHE A 20 -1.64 -2.00 8.85
CA PHE A 20 -0.32 -1.38 8.85
C PHE A 20 -0.28 -0.14 7.96
N HIS A 21 0.43 0.90 8.42
CA HIS A 21 0.87 1.95 7.52
C HIS A 21 1.97 1.38 6.62
N PRO A 22 1.93 1.61 5.29
CA PRO A 22 2.97 1.11 4.40
C PRO A 22 4.31 1.78 4.65
N PRO A 23 5.43 1.10 4.39
CA PRO A 23 6.75 1.73 4.40
C PRO A 23 6.87 2.75 3.24
N THR A 24 8.01 3.43 3.16
CA THR A 24 8.32 4.29 2.02
C THR A 24 8.34 3.45 0.73
N VAL A 25 7.59 3.89 -0.28
CA VAL A 25 7.52 3.24 -1.61
C VAL A 25 8.26 4.07 -2.64
N TYR A 26 8.80 3.41 -3.68
CA TYR A 26 9.45 4.06 -4.83
C TYR A 26 10.67 4.93 -4.50
N PHE A 27 11.28 4.75 -3.33
CA PHE A 27 12.55 5.34 -2.95
C PHE A 27 13.42 4.28 -2.27
N PRO A 28 14.75 4.24 -2.51
CA PRO A 28 15.51 5.11 -3.41
C PRO A 28 15.21 4.85 -4.89
N LEU A 29 15.37 5.89 -5.73
CA LEU A 29 14.96 5.85 -7.15
C LEU A 29 15.73 4.82 -8.00
N VAL A 30 16.89 4.35 -7.52
CA VAL A 30 17.72 3.34 -8.19
C VAL A 30 17.18 1.91 -8.05
N VAL A 31 16.16 1.69 -7.21
CA VAL A 31 15.53 0.38 -6.99
C VAL A 31 14.12 0.40 -7.56
N LYS A 32 13.89 -0.32 -8.66
CA LYS A 32 12.57 -0.41 -9.30
C LYS A 32 11.58 -1.09 -8.36
N GLY A 33 10.49 -0.39 -8.04
CA GLY A 33 9.45 -0.91 -7.17
C GLY A 33 9.86 -1.07 -5.70
N ALA A 34 10.78 -0.22 -5.23
CA ALA A 34 11.30 -0.24 -3.87
C ALA A 34 10.22 -0.17 -2.78
N LEU A 35 10.42 -0.98 -1.73
CA LEU A 35 9.79 -0.86 -0.41
C LEU A 35 10.92 -0.65 0.60
N MET A 36 11.07 0.56 1.13
CA MET A 36 12.12 0.93 2.07
C MET A 36 11.55 0.99 3.48
N MET A 37 11.88 -0.03 4.28
CA MET A 37 11.34 -0.24 5.62
C MET A 37 12.28 0.31 6.69
N GLU A 38 11.72 1.05 7.65
CA GLU A 38 12.43 1.57 8.83
C GLU A 38 11.50 1.42 10.05
N PRO A 39 11.73 0.43 10.92
CA PRO A 39 10.89 0.23 12.11
C PRO A 39 11.22 1.18 13.27
N THR A 40 12.42 1.75 13.35
CA THR A 40 12.97 2.45 14.54
C THR A 40 13.16 1.53 15.76
N GLU A 41 13.87 2.02 16.77
CA GLU A 41 14.26 1.25 17.96
C GLU A 41 13.12 1.04 18.98
N THR A 42 12.02 1.79 18.86
CA THR A 42 10.90 1.71 19.82
C THR A 42 9.90 0.59 19.52
N GLU A 43 9.97 -0.02 18.33
CA GLU A 43 9.09 -1.12 17.95
C GLU A 43 9.46 -2.41 18.70
N SER A 44 8.44 -3.10 19.23
CA SER A 44 8.66 -4.35 19.93
C SER A 44 8.97 -5.49 18.94
N LYS A 45 9.65 -6.52 19.43
CA LYS A 45 9.92 -7.73 18.63
C LYS A 45 8.60 -8.34 18.09
N GLU A 46 7.57 -8.40 18.92
CA GLU A 46 6.26 -8.94 18.55
C GLU A 46 5.61 -8.10 17.44
N GLY A 47 5.80 -6.77 17.45
CA GLY A 47 5.35 -5.87 16.39
C GLY A 47 6.04 -6.17 15.06
N LEU A 48 7.36 -6.35 15.09
CA LEU A 48 8.17 -6.72 13.92
C LEU A 48 7.78 -8.09 13.38
N ASP A 49 7.63 -9.09 14.25
CA ASP A 49 7.22 -10.44 13.86
C ASP A 49 5.84 -10.39 13.17
N ARG A 50 4.88 -9.64 13.71
CA ARG A 50 3.55 -9.48 13.09
C ARG A 50 3.62 -8.81 11.72
N PHE A 51 4.50 -7.82 11.54
CA PHE A 51 4.71 -7.18 10.25
C PHE A 51 5.34 -8.15 9.23
N ILE A 52 6.33 -8.95 9.64
CA ILE A 52 6.97 -9.97 8.79
C ILE A 52 5.95 -11.01 8.35
N GLU A 53 5.16 -11.55 9.28
CA GLU A 53 4.09 -12.51 8.95
C GLU A 53 3.07 -11.93 7.98
N THR A 54 2.73 -10.65 8.15
CA THR A 54 1.85 -9.94 7.20
C THR A 54 2.49 -9.84 5.82
N MET A 55 3.77 -9.50 5.71
CA MET A 55 4.47 -9.44 4.43
C MET A 55 4.55 -10.80 3.75
N ILE A 56 4.77 -11.88 4.50
CA ILE A 56 4.76 -13.26 3.99
C ILE A 56 3.35 -13.62 3.49
N ALA A 57 2.30 -13.28 4.24
CA ALA A 57 0.92 -13.50 3.82
C ALA A 57 0.60 -12.76 2.51
N ILE A 58 0.95 -11.48 2.40
CA ILE A 58 0.75 -10.68 1.18
C ILE A 58 1.53 -11.26 -0.01
N ALA A 59 2.74 -11.79 0.21
CA ALA A 59 3.51 -12.44 -0.83
C ALA A 59 2.82 -13.72 -1.35
N LYS A 60 2.22 -14.52 -0.46
CA LYS A 60 1.41 -15.70 -0.83
C LYS A 60 0.12 -15.28 -1.55
N GLU A 61 -0.58 -14.28 -1.05
CA GLU A 61 -1.78 -13.74 -1.71
C GLU A 61 -1.46 -13.24 -3.12
N ALA A 62 -0.31 -12.59 -3.33
CA ALA A 62 0.10 -12.15 -4.67
C ALA A 62 0.28 -13.33 -5.65
N GLU A 63 0.66 -14.52 -5.16
CA GLU A 63 0.83 -15.72 -5.97
C GLU A 63 -0.48 -16.46 -6.20
N GLU A 64 -1.28 -16.64 -5.15
CA GLU A 64 -2.48 -17.48 -5.17
C GLU A 64 -3.72 -16.71 -5.64
N ASN A 65 -3.85 -15.44 -5.26
CA ASN A 65 -5.00 -14.60 -5.57
C ASN A 65 -4.61 -13.10 -5.69
N PRO A 66 -3.93 -12.72 -6.79
CA PRO A 66 -3.40 -11.37 -6.98
C PRO A 66 -4.45 -10.26 -6.97
N ASP A 67 -5.71 -10.58 -7.26
CA ASP A 67 -6.79 -9.58 -7.28
C ASP A 67 -7.05 -8.98 -5.90
N LEU A 68 -6.78 -9.72 -4.81
CA LEU A 68 -6.81 -9.18 -3.44
C LEU A 68 -5.92 -7.95 -3.26
N LEU A 69 -4.78 -7.90 -3.94
CA LEU A 69 -3.83 -6.79 -3.87
C LEU A 69 -4.24 -5.65 -4.81
N ARG A 70 -4.73 -5.96 -6.01
CA ARG A 70 -5.19 -4.96 -6.99
C ARG A 70 -6.37 -4.17 -6.47
N GLU A 71 -7.30 -4.86 -5.82
CA GLU A 71 -8.52 -4.27 -5.28
C GLU A 71 -8.26 -3.55 -3.94
N ALA A 72 -7.17 -3.86 -3.24
CA ALA A 72 -6.85 -3.20 -1.97
C ALA A 72 -6.69 -1.67 -2.13
N PRO A 73 -7.09 -0.86 -1.13
CA PRO A 73 -7.61 -1.28 0.17
C PRO A 73 -9.15 -1.40 0.15
N GLN A 74 -9.68 -2.37 0.89
CA GLN A 74 -11.11 -2.70 0.98
C GLN A 74 -11.75 -2.40 2.34
N ARG A 75 -10.96 -2.38 3.44
CA ARG A 75 -11.49 -2.21 4.81
C ARG A 75 -11.59 -0.75 5.26
N VAL A 76 -10.99 0.16 4.52
CA VAL A 76 -10.96 1.60 4.82
C VAL A 76 -12.24 2.31 4.39
N LYS A 77 -12.53 3.45 5.02
CA LYS A 77 -13.69 4.30 4.67
C LYS A 77 -13.67 4.79 3.22
N VAL A 78 -12.49 5.03 2.66
CA VAL A 78 -12.28 5.55 1.30
C VAL A 78 -11.22 4.71 0.61
N ARG A 79 -11.53 4.19 -0.58
CA ARG A 79 -10.65 3.32 -1.37
C ARG A 79 -9.65 4.14 -2.21
N ARG A 80 -9.05 3.53 -3.23
CA ARG A 80 -8.16 4.22 -4.17
C ARG A 80 -8.86 5.45 -4.76
N LEU A 81 -8.19 6.60 -4.66
CA LEU A 81 -8.67 7.85 -5.24
C LEU A 81 -8.27 7.93 -6.70
N ASP A 82 -9.07 8.64 -7.48
CA ASP A 82 -8.72 8.94 -8.87
C ASP A 82 -7.73 10.11 -8.90
N GLU A 83 -6.44 9.77 -8.80
CA GLU A 83 -5.34 10.73 -8.85
C GLU A 83 -5.25 11.45 -10.21
N VAL A 84 -5.66 10.79 -11.30
CA VAL A 84 -5.65 11.37 -12.65
C VAL A 84 -6.70 12.48 -12.74
N LEU A 85 -7.92 12.21 -12.28
CA LEU A 85 -8.98 13.20 -12.23
C LEU A 85 -8.62 14.34 -11.30
N ALA A 86 -8.08 14.04 -10.11
CA ALA A 86 -7.65 15.05 -9.15
C ALA A 86 -6.58 15.98 -9.73
N ALA A 87 -5.60 15.44 -10.46
CA ALA A 87 -4.56 16.23 -11.13
C ALA A 87 -5.10 17.05 -12.31
N ARG A 88 -6.03 16.50 -13.10
CA ARG A 88 -6.59 17.16 -14.31
C ARG A 88 -7.71 18.16 -14.02
N LYS A 89 -8.49 17.94 -12.96
CA LYS A 89 -9.65 18.76 -12.56
C LYS A 89 -9.62 19.02 -11.03
N PRO A 90 -8.60 19.74 -10.53
CA PRO A 90 -8.40 19.92 -9.10
C PRO A 90 -9.50 20.77 -8.47
N LYS A 91 -10.10 20.25 -7.39
CA LYS A 91 -11.01 21.00 -6.51
C LYS A 91 -10.25 21.43 -5.25
N LEU A 92 -9.63 22.62 -5.29
CA LEU A 92 -8.67 23.08 -4.28
C LEU A 92 -9.30 23.78 -3.07
N ARG A 93 -10.56 24.20 -3.19
CA ARG A 93 -11.32 24.79 -2.09
C ARG A 93 -12.74 24.26 -2.09
N TRP A 94 -13.34 24.20 -0.92
CA TRP A 94 -14.77 23.99 -0.78
C TRP A 94 -15.52 25.25 -1.24
N THR A 95 -16.53 25.10 -2.11
CA THR A 95 -17.33 26.23 -2.63
C THR A 95 -18.73 26.31 -2.03
N GLY A 96 -19.16 25.31 -1.27
CA GLY A 96 -20.45 25.33 -0.57
C GLY A 96 -21.70 25.20 -1.44
N ASP A 97 -21.55 25.01 -2.75
CA ASP A 97 -22.66 24.72 -3.64
C ASP A 97 -23.26 23.36 -3.25
N ARG A 98 -24.45 23.40 -2.65
CA ARG A 98 -25.31 22.24 -2.38
C ARG A 98 -26.20 21.97 -3.58
#